data_AF-A0A0Q3Q352-F1
#
_entry.id   AF-A0A0Q3Q352-F1
#
_cell.length_a   1.000
_cell.length_b   1.000
_cell.length_c   1.000
_cell.angle_alpha   90.00
_cell.angle_beta   90.00
_cell.angle_gamma   90.00
#
_symmetry.space_group_name_H-M   'P 1'
#
loop_
_entity.id
_entity.type
_entity.pdbx_description
1 polymer ?
#
loop_
_entity_poly.entity_id
_entity_poly.type
_entity_poly.pdbx_seq_one_letter_code
_entity_poly.pdbx_strand_id
1 'polypeptide(L)'
;MEGDLKKILRKEKGGYEISIVDASDGRQLIDIIPPGPELLVSEGESIKLDQPLTSNPNVGGFGQGDAEIVLQDPLRVQGLLFFFAFVILAQVLLVLKKKHFEALETRFRRYKYNV
;
A
#
# COMPACT_ATOMS: atom_id res chain seq x y z
N MET A 1 33.28 -24.28 1.24
CA MET A 1 34.62 -23.71 0.98
C MET A 1 34.75 -22.49 1.85
N GLU A 2 35.85 -22.42 2.60
CA GLU A 2 36.22 -21.29 3.46
C GLU A 2 37.44 -20.62 2.83
N GLY A 3 37.51 -19.30 2.91
CA GLY A 3 38.62 -18.53 2.37
C GLY A 3 39.07 -17.48 3.40
N ASP A 4 40.37 -17.20 3.42
CA ASP A 4 40.93 -16.22 4.33
C ASP A 4 41.19 -14.89 3.61
N LEU A 5 40.76 -13.79 4.22
CA LEU A 5 41.01 -12.44 3.73
C LEU A 5 42.47 -12.05 3.98
N LYS A 6 43.28 -11.92 2.92
CA LYS A 6 44.70 -11.56 3.06
C LYS A 6 44.96 -10.08 3.07
N LYS A 7 44.21 -9.31 2.27
CA LYS A 7 44.48 -7.88 2.09
C LYS A 7 43.25 -7.14 1.60
N ILE A 8 43.02 -5.94 2.13
CA ILE A 8 41.96 -5.02 1.76
C ILE A 8 42.61 -3.69 1.37
N LEU A 9 42.52 -3.33 0.09
CA LEU A 9 43.03 -2.07 -0.45
C LEU A 9 41.88 -1.12 -0.75
N ARG A 10 41.92 0.08 -0.18
CA ARG A 10 40.96 1.15 -0.49
C ARG A 10 41.42 1.92 -1.72
N LYS A 11 40.55 2.06 -2.72
CA LYS A 11 40.86 2.80 -3.97
C LYS A 11 40.65 4.31 -3.78
N GLU A 12 41.41 5.12 -4.52
CA GLU A 12 41.37 6.58 -4.45
C GLU A 12 39.99 7.18 -4.76
N LYS A 13 39.23 6.56 -5.66
CA LYS A 13 37.87 6.96 -6.04
C LYS A 13 36.77 6.35 -5.15
N GLY A 14 37.15 5.76 -4.02
CA GLY A 14 36.28 4.92 -3.20
C GLY A 14 36.16 3.48 -3.72
N GLY A 15 35.60 2.60 -2.90
CA GLY A 15 35.57 1.16 -3.15
C GLY A 15 36.77 0.40 -2.59
N TYR A 16 36.71 -0.93 -2.65
CA TYR A 16 37.68 -1.84 -2.05
C TYR A 16 38.15 -2.89 -3.06
N GLU A 17 39.40 -3.30 -2.92
CA GLU A 17 39.95 -4.47 -3.59
C GLU A 17 40.38 -5.46 -2.52
N ILE A 18 39.81 -6.65 -2.57
CA ILE A 18 39.94 -7.65 -1.54
C ILE A 18 40.64 -8.86 -2.13
N SER A 19 41.71 -9.30 -1.48
CA SER A 19 42.37 -10.54 -1.81
C SER A 19 41.96 -11.64 -0.85
N ILE A 20 41.35 -12.69 -1.39
CA ILE A 20 40.87 -13.87 -0.68
C ILE A 20 41.75 -15.05 -1.09
N VAL A 21 42.18 -15.87 -0.14
CA VAL A 21 42.89 -17.12 -0.43
C VAL A 21 42.00 -18.28 -0.03
N ASP A 22 41.74 -19.19 -0.96
CA ASP A 22 41.01 -20.43 -0.70
C ASP A 22 41.79 -21.31 0.28
N ALA A 23 41.16 -21.71 1.38
CA ALA A 23 41.80 -22.56 2.39
C ALA A 23 42.07 -23.99 1.90
N SER A 24 41.38 -24.43 0.83
CA SER A 24 41.49 -25.79 0.25
C SER A 24 42.63 -25.90 -0.76
N ASP A 25 42.67 -24.98 -1.73
CA ASP A 25 43.53 -25.08 -2.92
C ASP A 25 44.63 -24.00 -2.95
N GLY A 26 44.66 -23.08 -1.99
CA GLY A 26 45.64 -21.98 -1.92
C GLY A 26 45.52 -20.96 -3.05
N ARG A 27 44.45 -21.04 -3.85
CA ARG A 27 44.20 -20.12 -4.97
C ARG A 27 43.83 -18.74 -4.46
N GLN A 28 44.47 -17.74 -5.03
CA GLN A 28 44.20 -16.34 -4.70
C GLN A 28 43.11 -15.80 -5.63
N LEU A 29 42.06 -15.26 -5.04
CA LEU A 29 40.95 -14.57 -5.70
C LEU A 29 41.05 -13.09 -5.36
N ILE A 30 40.76 -12.24 -6.35
CA ILE A 30 40.67 -10.79 -6.17
C ILE A 30 39.23 -10.39 -6.45
N ASP A 31 38.58 -9.81 -5.46
CA ASP A 31 37.23 -9.26 -5.58
C ASP A 31 37.27 -7.73 -5.52
N ILE A 32 36.49 -7.08 -6.36
CA ILE A 32 36.48 -5.63 -6.52
C ILE A 32 35.10 -5.11 -6.17
N ILE A 33 35.02 -4.38 -5.06
CA ILE A 33 33.80 -3.77 -4.58
C ILE A 33 33.76 -2.30 -5.04
N PRO A 34 32.72 -1.89 -5.78
CA PRO A 34 32.57 -0.50 -6.21
C PRO A 34 32.32 0.45 -5.02
N PRO A 35 32.52 1.76 -5.19
CA PRO A 35 32.17 2.74 -4.15
C PRO A 35 30.67 2.71 -3.82
N GLY A 36 30.33 2.84 -2.54
CA GLY A 36 28.95 2.96 -2.05
C GLY A 36 28.69 2.10 -0.80
N PRO A 37 28.74 0.76 -0.92
CA PRO A 37 28.59 -0.15 0.23
C PRO A 37 29.74 0.00 1.25
N GLU A 38 29.42 -0.12 2.54
CA GLU A 38 30.45 -0.18 3.59
C GLU A 38 30.93 -1.62 3.77
N LEU A 39 32.22 -1.80 4.07
CA LEU A 39 32.79 -3.14 4.26
C LEU A 39 32.51 -3.64 5.68
N LEU A 40 32.05 -4.89 5.80
CA LEU A 40 31.69 -5.51 7.08
C LEU A 40 32.77 -6.45 7.64
N VAL A 41 33.77 -6.80 6.82
CA VAL A 41 34.81 -7.79 7.13
C VAL A 41 36.18 -7.12 7.29
N SER A 42 37.06 -7.75 8.07
CA SER A 42 38.42 -7.26 8.34
C SER A 42 39.51 -8.12 7.71
N GLU A 43 40.73 -7.57 7.56
CA GLU A 43 41.89 -8.36 7.12
C GLU A 43 42.18 -9.49 8.12
N GLY A 44 42.48 -10.68 7.62
CA GLY A 44 42.77 -11.87 8.42
C GLY A 44 41.54 -12.67 8.86
N GLU A 45 40.34 -12.24 8.51
CA GLU A 45 39.11 -12.95 8.83
C GLU A 45 38.83 -14.10 7.83
N SER A 46 38.33 -15.22 8.33
CA SER A 46 37.89 -16.36 7.51
C SER A 46 36.42 -16.18 7.12
N ILE A 47 36.15 -16.26 5.82
CA ILE A 47 34.83 -16.07 5.21
C ILE A 47 34.34 -17.34 4.52
N LYS A 48 33.02 -17.48 4.42
CA LYS A 48 32.37 -18.61 3.73
C LYS A 48 31.91 -18.21 2.33
N LEU A 49 31.71 -19.20 1.46
CA LEU A 49 31.04 -18.99 0.18
C LEU A 49 29.67 -18.32 0.39
N ASP A 50 29.35 -17.35 -0.46
CA ASP A 50 28.12 -16.53 -0.43
C ASP A 50 27.93 -15.65 0.82
N GLN A 51 28.95 -15.52 1.67
CA GLN A 51 28.93 -14.56 2.78
C GLN A 51 28.99 -13.12 2.25
N PRO A 52 28.07 -12.21 2.67
CA PRO A 52 28.12 -10.82 2.26
C PRO A 52 29.34 -10.11 2.87
N LEU A 53 30.15 -9.48 2.01
CA LEU A 53 31.33 -8.70 2.44
C LEU A 53 30.98 -7.25 2.78
N THR A 54 29.82 -6.78 2.31
CA THR A 54 29.40 -5.38 2.41
C THR A 54 28.01 -5.20 3.00
N SER A 55 27.75 -4.02 3.55
CA SER A 55 26.41 -3.58 3.91
C SER A 55 25.57 -3.33 2.66
N ASN A 56 24.24 -3.40 2.79
CA ASN A 56 23.32 -3.00 1.74
C ASN A 56 23.04 -1.49 1.85
N PRO A 57 23.57 -0.63 0.96
CA PRO A 57 23.32 0.81 1.02
C PRO A 57 21.92 1.20 0.51
N ASN A 58 21.12 0.24 0.00
CA ASN A 58 19.80 0.54 -0.53
C ASN A 58 18.84 0.98 0.59
N VAL A 59 18.46 2.25 0.57
CA VAL A 59 17.44 2.86 1.45
C VAL A 59 16.08 3.03 0.77
N GLY A 60 15.96 2.60 -0.49
CA GLY A 60 14.72 2.64 -1.25
C GLY A 60 13.92 1.35 -1.15
N GLY A 61 12.66 1.41 -1.60
CA GLY A 61 11.78 0.26 -1.71
C GLY A 61 10.81 0.45 -2.86
N PHE A 62 10.49 -0.64 -3.55
CA PHE A 62 9.44 -0.64 -4.55
C PHE A 62 8.11 -0.98 -3.87
N GLY A 63 7.09 -0.14 -4.09
CA GLY A 63 5.74 -0.35 -3.58
C GLY A 63 4.73 -0.41 -4.71
N GLN A 64 3.77 -1.32 -4.62
CA GLN A 64 2.64 -1.44 -5.53
C GLN A 64 1.36 -1.10 -4.78
N GLY A 65 0.45 -0.42 -5.44
CA GLY A 65 -0.88 -0.11 -4.92
C GLY A 65 -1.92 -0.29 -6.00
N ASP A 66 -3.02 -0.93 -5.64
CA ASP A 66 -4.16 -1.14 -6.53
C ASP A 66 -5.20 -0.04 -6.31
N ALA A 67 -5.86 0.37 -7.39
CA ALA A 67 -6.96 1.31 -7.35
C ALA A 67 -8.07 0.87 -8.29
N GLU A 68 -9.31 1.11 -7.88
CA GLU A 68 -10.49 0.84 -8.69
C GLU A 68 -11.12 2.14 -9.15
N ILE A 69 -11.61 2.15 -10.39
CA ILE A 69 -12.36 3.27 -10.96
C ILE A 69 -13.65 2.74 -11.55
N VAL A 70 -14.76 3.46 -11.28
CA VAL A 70 -16.04 3.16 -11.90
C VAL A 70 -16.33 4.20 -12.97
N LEU A 71 -16.37 3.76 -14.23
CA LEU A 71 -16.84 4.58 -15.34
C LEU A 71 -18.35 4.74 -15.24
N GLN A 72 -18.79 5.99 -15.05
CA GLN A 72 -20.20 6.33 -14.88
C GLN A 72 -20.80 6.91 -16.16
N ASP A 73 -22.03 6.51 -16.44
CA ASP A 73 -22.90 7.15 -17.43
C ASP A 73 -23.73 8.23 -16.70
N PRO A 74 -23.63 9.52 -17.10
CA PRO A 74 -24.42 10.60 -16.51
C PRO A 74 -25.93 10.34 -16.51
N LEU A 75 -26.45 9.61 -17.50
CA LEU A 75 -27.88 9.29 -17.60
C LEU A 75 -28.36 8.43 -16.42
N ARG A 76 -27.50 7.54 -15.89
CA ARG A 76 -27.83 6.71 -14.72
C ARG A 76 -28.03 7.56 -13.47
N VAL A 77 -27.18 8.57 -13.28
CA VAL A 77 -27.27 9.50 -12.14
C VAL A 77 -28.48 10.41 -12.30
N GLN A 78 -28.74 10.93 -13.50
CA GLN A 78 -29.93 11.73 -13.77
C GLN A 78 -31.22 10.95 -13.49
N GLY A 79 -31.32 9.71 -13.98
CA GLY A 79 -32.43 8.81 -13.70
C GLY A 79 -32.63 8.56 -12.20
N LEU A 80 -31.52 8.34 -11.47
CA LEU A 80 -31.55 8.17 -10.01
C LEU A 80 -32.09 9.40 -9.28
N LEU A 81 -31.68 10.60 -9.71
CA LEU A 81 -32.15 11.86 -9.11
C LEU A 81 -33.65 12.09 -9.34
N PHE A 82 -34.14 11.83 -10.55
CA PHE A 82 -35.59 11.89 -10.82
C PHE A 82 -36.36 10.88 -9.97
N PHE A 83 -35.87 9.64 -9.88
CA PHE A 83 -36.47 8.62 -9.04
C PHE A 83 -36.58 9.07 -7.58
N PHE A 84 -35.50 9.63 -7.00
CA PHE A 84 -35.54 10.17 -5.64
C PHE A 84 -36.54 11.32 -5.48
N ALA A 85 -36.62 12.24 -6.44
CA ALA A 85 -37.60 13.33 -6.40
C ALA A 85 -39.04 12.79 -6.36
N PHE A 86 -39.36 11.79 -7.20
CA PHE A 86 -40.69 11.16 -7.21
C PHE A 86 -40.98 10.38 -5.93
N VAL A 87 -39.99 9.68 -5.36
CA VAL A 87 -40.15 8.97 -4.08
C VAL A 87 -40.45 9.95 -2.97
N ILE A 88 -39.70 11.05 -2.86
CA ILE A 88 -39.93 12.08 -1.84
C ILE A 88 -41.31 12.71 -2.03
N LEU A 89 -41.69 13.05 -3.26
CA LEU A 89 -43.01 13.62 -3.56
C LEU A 89 -44.13 12.66 -3.13
N ALA A 90 -44.02 11.38 -3.48
CA ALA A 90 -45.00 10.36 -3.09
C ALA A 90 -45.10 10.24 -1.57
N GLN A 91 -43.97 10.21 -0.86
CA GLN A 91 -43.93 10.15 0.61
C GLN A 91 -44.65 11.35 1.23
N VAL A 92 -44.39 12.57 0.76
CA VAL A 92 -45.06 13.78 1.24
C VAL A 92 -46.56 13.71 1.01
N LEU A 93 -46.99 13.34 -0.20
CA LEU A 93 -48.42 13.23 -0.53
C LEU A 93 -49.14 12.18 0.32
N LEU A 94 -48.50 11.03 0.57
CA LEU A 94 -49.05 9.98 1.43
C LEU A 94 -49.23 10.48 2.87
N VAL A 95 -48.24 11.18 3.42
CA VAL A 95 -48.32 11.74 4.77
C VAL A 95 -49.42 12.81 4.86
N LEU A 96 -49.51 13.71 3.88
CA LEU A 96 -50.55 14.73 3.84
C LEU A 96 -51.95 14.11 3.72
N LYS A 97 -52.10 13.10 2.85
CA LYS A 97 -53.37 12.39 2.68
C LYS A 97 -53.78 11.68 3.95
N LYS A 98 -52.84 11.04 4.65
CA LYS A 98 -53.07 10.42 5.97
C LYS A 98 -53.58 11.43 6.98
N LYS A 99 -52.89 12.58 7.14
CA LYS A 99 -53.32 13.65 8.06
C LYS A 99 -54.70 14.20 7.73
N HIS A 100 -55.01 14.36 6.45
CA HIS A 100 -56.35 14.82 6.02
C HIS A 100 -57.45 13.84 6.41
N PHE A 101 -57.20 12.53 6.24
CA PHE A 101 -58.15 11.49 6.64
C PHE A 101 -58.38 11.48 8.16
N GLU A 102 -57.30 11.52 8.97
CA GLU A 102 -57.37 11.56 10.44
C GLU A 102 -58.16 12.79 10.95
N ALA A 103 -58.01 13.94 10.30
CA ALA A 103 -58.76 15.15 10.63
C ALA A 103 -60.26 15.00 10.35
N LEU A 104 -60.63 14.41 9.20
CA LEU A 104 -62.03 14.13 8.86
C LEU A 104 -62.66 13.11 9.82
N GLU A 105 -61.94 12.04 10.15
CA GLU A 105 -62.39 11.04 11.11
C GLU A 105 -62.63 11.66 12.49
N THR A 106 -61.71 12.51 12.96
CA THR A 106 -61.86 13.24 14.23
C THR A 106 -63.10 14.13 14.23
N ARG A 107 -63.36 14.86 13.14
CA ARG A 107 -64.55 15.71 13.00
C ARG A 107 -65.84 14.88 13.01
N PHE A 108 -65.88 13.77 12.27
CA PHE A 108 -67.02 12.87 12.25
C PHE A 108 -67.29 12.25 13.63
N ARG A 109 -66.23 11.79 14.31
CA ARG A 109 -66.30 11.24 15.67
C ARG A 109 -66.89 12.27 16.64
N ARG A 110 -66.52 13.55 16.54
CA ARG A 110 -67.09 14.63 17.36
C ARG A 110 -68.60 14.80 17.15
N TYR A 111 -69.09 14.76 15.91
CA TYR A 111 -70.53 14.84 15.64
C TYR A 111 -71.31 13.65 16.21
N LYS A 112 -70.69 12.47 16.26
CA LYS A 112 -71.35 11.24 16.76
C LYS A 112 -71.48 11.18 18.29
N TYR A 113 -70.62 11.86 19.04
CA TYR A 113 -70.55 11.76 20.51
C TYR A 113 -70.79 13.07 21.27
N ASN A 114 -70.96 14.22 20.60
CA ASN A 114 -71.32 15.52 21.20
C ASN A 114 -72.71 16.02 20.74
N VAL A 115 -73.62 15.09 20.42
CA VAL A 115 -75.08 15.28 20.40
C VAL A 115 -75.66 14.29 21.40
#